data_AF-A0AAE2YIR2-F1
#
_entry.id   AF-A0AAE2YIR2-F1
#
_cell.length_a   1.000
_cell.length_b   1.000
_cell.length_c   1.000
_cell.angle_alpha   90.00
_cell.angle_beta   90.00
_cell.angle_gamma   90.00
#
_symmetry.space_group_name_H-M   'P 1'
#
loop_
_entity.id
_entity.type
_entity.pdbx_description
1 polymer ?
#
loop_
_entity_poly.entity_id
_entity_poly.type
_entity_poly.pdbx_seq_one_letter_code
_entity_poly.pdbx_strand_id
1 'polypeptide(L)' 'MVSVLVVYDSRTGNTEKAAFLIAEGVRSVKGVDCVVKRVEEVKLDDLLSADGIIIGSPTYYGGMSAKVKDLIDRSVAIHG' A
#
# COMPACT_ATOMS: atom_id res chain seq x y z
N MET A 1 2.21 -3.01 -19.16
CA MET A 1 1.16 -3.39 -18.21
C MET A 1 1.42 -2.55 -16.98
N VAL A 2 0.45 -1.75 -16.56
CA VAL A 2 0.62 -0.85 -15.40
C VAL A 2 0.45 -1.67 -14.14
N SER A 3 1.36 -1.54 -13.18
CA SER A 3 1.34 -2.27 -11.91
C SER A 3 1.11 -1.32 -10.74
N VAL A 4 0.00 -1.51 -10.02
CA VAL A 4 -0.32 -0.73 -8.82
C VAL A 4 -0.02 -1.55 -7.57
N LEU A 5 0.64 -0.96 -6.59
CA LEU A 5 0.84 -1.54 -5.26
C LEU A 5 -0.16 -0.95 -4.27
N VAL A 6 -0.99 -1.80 -3.67
CA VAL A 6 -1.81 -1.46 -2.51
C VAL A 6 -1.11 -1.96 -1.26
N VAL A 7 -0.61 -1.03 -0.45
CA VAL A 7 -0.04 -1.30 0.86
C VAL A 7 -1.09 -1.03 1.92
N TYR A 8 -1.20 -1.90 2.93
CA TYR A 8 -2.07 -1.62 4.07
C TYR A 8 -1.50 -2.06 5.41
N ASP A 9 -1.82 -1.31 6.46
CA ASP A 9 -1.84 -1.84 7.83
C ASP A 9 -3.29 -2.08 8.25
N SER A 10 -3.53 -3.03 9.15
CA SER A 10 -4.88 -3.35 9.64
C SER A 10 -4.82 -4.08 10.97
N ARG A 11 -5.48 -3.53 11.99
CA ARG A 11 -5.58 -4.13 13.33
C ARG A 11 -6.78 -5.07 13.47
N THR A 12 -7.95 -4.67 12.96
CA THR A 12 -9.22 -5.42 13.12
C THR A 12 -9.83 -5.88 11.80
N GLY A 13 -9.09 -5.76 10.68
CA GLY A 13 -9.53 -6.22 9.36
C GLY A 13 -10.26 -5.17 8.51
N ASN A 14 -10.66 -4.02 9.05
CA ASN A 14 -11.42 -3.03 8.27
C ASN A 14 -10.61 -2.43 7.10
N THR A 15 -9.37 -2.01 7.38
CA THR A 15 -8.49 -1.45 6.34
C THR A 15 -8.04 -2.52 5.35
N GLU A 16 -7.87 -3.77 5.80
CA GLU A 16 -7.61 -4.92 4.93
C GLU A 16 -8.74 -5.17 3.94
N LYS A 17 -9.99 -5.20 4.41
CA LYS A 17 -11.17 -5.31 3.53
C LYS A 17 -11.20 -4.19 2.51
N ALA A 18 -10.93 -2.95 2.94
CA ALA A 18 -10.85 -1.80 2.03
C ALA A 18 -9.72 -1.96 1.00
N ALA A 19 -8.54 -2.45 1.40
CA ALA A 19 -7.41 -2.69 0.50
C ALA A 19 -7.77 -3.69 -0.61
N PHE A 20 -8.46 -4.78 -0.28
CA PHE A 20 -8.91 -5.77 -1.28
C PHE A 20 -10.00 -5.21 -2.20
N LEU A 21 -10.97 -4.44 -1.69
CA LEU A 21 -11.97 -3.75 -2.53
C LEU A 21 -11.33 -2.74 -3.49
N ILE A 22 -10.34 -1.99 -3.03
CA ILE A 22 -9.55 -1.08 -3.88
C ILE A 22 -8.82 -1.88 -4.96
N ALA A 23 -8.21 -3.01 -4.61
CA ALA A 23 -7.51 -3.85 -5.56
C ALA A 23 -8.44 -4.44 -6.64
N GLU A 24 -9.66 -4.83 -6.28
CA GLU A 24 -10.70 -5.21 -7.25
C GLU A 24 -11.03 -4.05 -8.20
N GLY A 25 -11.19 -2.83 -7.66
CA GLY A 25 -11.40 -1.63 -8.46
C GLY A 25 -10.25 -1.35 -9.44
N VAL A 26 -9.01 -1.47 -8.99
CA VAL A 26 -7.82 -1.30 -9.85
C VAL A 26 -7.82 -2.34 -10.97
N ARG A 27 -8.01 -3.62 -10.65
CA ARG A 27 -8.01 -4.73 -11.62
C ARG A 27 -9.19 -4.68 -12.60
N SER A 28 -10.23 -3.91 -12.31
CA SER A 28 -11.34 -3.69 -13.25
C SER A 28 -10.92 -2.88 -14.49
N VAL A 29 -9.79 -2.17 -14.43
CA VAL A 29 -9.26 -1.36 -15.53
C VAL A 29 -8.38 -2.23 -16.44
N LYS A 30 -8.72 -2.27 -17.75
CA LYS A 30 -7.97 -3.06 -18.73
C LYS A 30 -6.49 -2.65 -18.78
N GLY A 31 -5.59 -3.63 -18.64
CA GLY A 31 -4.15 -3.43 -18.75
C GLY A 31 -3.47 -2.94 -17.47
N VAL A 32 -4.21 -2.89 -16.36
CA VAL A 32 -3.72 -2.56 -15.02
C VAL A 32 -3.81 -3.80 -14.14
N ASP A 33 -2.72 -4.15 -13.47
CA ASP A 33 -2.69 -5.17 -12.44
C ASP A 33 -2.45 -4.54 -11.07
N CYS A 34 -2.73 -5.31 -10.01
CA CYS A 34 -2.63 -4.85 -8.63
C CYS A 34 -1.98 -5.90 -7.74
N VAL A 35 -1.00 -5.49 -6.95
CA VAL A 35 -0.39 -6.27 -5.88
C VAL A 35 -0.86 -5.70 -4.54
N VAL A 36 -1.36 -6.55 -3.64
CA VAL A 36 -1.81 -6.13 -2.31
C VAL A 36 -0.87 -6.72 -1.27
N LYS A 37 -0.30 -5.88 -0.39
CA LYS A 37 0.63 -6.31 0.66
C LYS A 37 0.32 -5.65 1.99
N ARG A 38 0.51 -6.40 3.08
CA ARG A 38 0.60 -5.80 4.42
C ARG A 38 1.88 -4.99 4.53
N VAL A 39 1.84 -3.88 5.26
CA VAL A 39 2.97 -2.94 5.36
C VAL A 39 4.28 -3.60 5.80
N GLU A 40 4.21 -4.63 6.65
CA GLU A 40 5.37 -5.39 7.13
C GLU A 40 6.03 -6.28 6.05
N GLU A 41 5.29 -6.60 4.99
CA GLU A 41 5.75 -7.42 3.87
C GLU A 41 6.34 -6.57 2.73
N VAL A 42 6.21 -5.23 2.81
CA VAL A 42 6.64 -4.30 1.77
C VAL A 42 8.13 -3.99 1.89
N LYS A 43 8.85 -4.30 0.81
CA LYS A 43 10.26 -3.92 0.60
C LYS A 43 10.33 -2.61 -0.18
N LEU A 44 11.47 -1.91 -0.11
CA LEU A 44 11.66 -0.67 -0.87
C LEU A 44 11.60 -0.90 -2.39
N ASP A 45 12.08 -2.06 -2.86
CA ASP A 45 11.99 -2.46 -4.27
C ASP A 45 10.53 -2.59 -4.76
N ASP A 46 9.59 -2.93 -3.86
CA ASP A 46 8.17 -2.98 -4.21
C ASP A 46 7.63 -1.57 -4.53
N LEU A 47 8.12 -0.55 -3.82
CA LEU A 47 7.75 0.84 -4.07
C LEU A 47 8.33 1.33 -5.41
N LEU A 48 9.58 0.97 -5.72
CA LEU A 48 10.25 1.34 -6.97
C LEU A 48 9.66 0.65 -8.21
N SER A 49 9.17 -0.58 -8.04
CA SER A 49 8.62 -1.38 -9.15
C SER A 49 7.16 -1.06 -9.45
N ALA A 50 6.50 -0.26 -8.62
CA ALA A 50 5.10 0.11 -8.80
C ALA A 50 4.97 1.39 -9.64
N ASP A 51 4.06 1.37 -10.62
CA ASP A 51 3.68 2.57 -11.39
C ASP A 51 2.72 3.48 -10.59
N GLY A 52 2.03 2.92 -9.60
CA GLY A 52 1.15 3.64 -8.68
C GLY A 52 1.11 2.97 -7.32
N ILE A 53 1.02 3.78 -6.26
CA ILE A 53 1.03 3.29 -4.87
C ILE A 53 -0.20 3.84 -4.14
N ILE A 54 -0.94 2.95 -3.49
CA ILE A 54 -2.06 3.29 -2.60
C ILE A 54 -1.70 2.79 -1.21
N ILE A 55 -1.75 3.66 -0.21
CA ILE A 55 -1.40 3.32 1.18
C ILE A 55 -2.62 3.47 2.07
N GLY A 56 -3.08 2.35 2.63
CA GLY A 56 -4.17 2.28 3.61
C GLY A 56 -3.64 2.15 5.03
N SER A 57 -4.24 2.86 5.98
CA SER A 57 -3.93 2.76 7.40
C SER A 57 -5.21 2.79 8.25
N PRO A 58 -5.28 2.10 9.40
CA PRO A 58 -6.22 2.49 10.44
C PRO A 58 -5.87 3.90 10.94
N THR A 59 -6.86 4.66 11.39
CA THR A 59 -6.65 5.98 11.99
C THR A 59 -6.15 5.82 13.42
N TYR A 60 -4.92 6.29 13.69
CA TYR A 60 -4.34 6.37 15.02
C TYR A 60 -4.18 7.84 15.40
N TYR A 61 -5.02 8.34 16.31
CA TYR A 61 -5.01 9.73 16.79
C TYR A 61 -5.02 10.79 15.65
N GLY A 62 -5.80 10.53 14.59
CA GLY A 62 -5.90 11.43 13.43
C GLY A 62 -4.80 11.25 12.39
N GLY A 63 -3.82 10.38 12.64
CA GLY A 63 -2.76 10.04 11.70
C GLY A 63 -2.81 8.59 11.22
N MET A 64 -1.79 8.25 10.43
CA MET A 64 -1.49 6.86 10.05
C MET A 64 -0.90 6.08 11.23
N SER A 65 -0.85 4.75 11.11
CA SER A 65 -0.17 3.91 12.07
C SER A 65 1.35 4.10 12.01
N ALA A 66 2.03 3.81 13.12
CA ALA A 66 3.49 3.89 13.19
C ALA A 66 4.17 2.98 12.14
N LYS A 67 3.55 1.86 11.77
CA LYS A 67 4.10 0.93 10.78
C LYS A 67 4.08 1.51 9.36
N VAL A 68 3.00 2.19 9.00
CA VAL A 68 2.91 2.91 7.73
C VAL A 68 3.90 4.07 7.71
N LYS A 69 4.02 4.80 8.82
CA LYS A 69 5.02 5.86 8.94
C LYS A 69 6.45 5.32 8.81
N ASP A 70 6.77 4.18 9.42
CA ASP A 70 8.07 3.52 9.28
C ASP A 70 8.40 3.17 7.83
N LEU A 71 7.46 2.63 7.06
CA LEU A 71 7.67 2.36 5.62
C LEU A 71 8.04 3.64 4.85
N ILE A 72 7.34 4.74 5.13
CA ILE A 72 7.61 6.04 4.50
C ILE A 72 8.96 6.60 4.96
N ASP A 73 9.34 6.42 6.23
CA ASP A 73 10.64 6.88 6.72
C ASP A 73 11.79 6.08 6.11
N ARG A 74 11.63 4.76 5.95
CA ARG A 74 12.61 3.91 5.26
C ARG A 74 12.73 4.25 3.77
N SER A 75 11.67 4.77 3.14
CA SER A 75 11.71 5.13 1.72
C SER A 75 12.59 6.34 1.43
N VAL A 76 13.06 7.07 2.45
CA VAL A 76 14.11 8.08 2.30
C VAL A 76 15.36 7.49 1.63
N ALA A 77 15.68 6.21 1.84
CA ALA A 77 16.82 5.55 1.22
C ALA A 77 16.71 5.38 -0.31
N ILE A 78 15.50 5.48 -0.86
CA ILE A 78 15.22 5.41 -2.31
C ILE A 78 14.63 6.73 -2.83
N HIS A 79 14.70 7.78 -2.01
CA HIS A 79 14.21 9.11 -2.34
C HIS A 79 15.36 9.95 -2.88
N GLY A 80 15.42 10.06 -4.22
CA GLY A 80 16.38 10.91 -4.93
C GLY A 80 17.83 10.60 -4.60
#